data_AF-A0A0S3TXY6-F1
#
_entry.id   AF-A0A0S3TXY6-F1
#
_cell.length_a   1.000
_cell.length_b   1.000
_cell.length_c   1.000
_cell.angle_alpha   90.00
_cell.angle_beta   90.00
_cell.angle_gamma   90.00
#
_symmetry.space_group_name_H-M   'P 1'
#
loop_
_entity.id
_entity.type
_entity.pdbx_description
1 polymer ?
#
loop_
_entity_poly.entity_id
_entity_poly.type
_entity_poly.pdbx_seq_one_letter_code
_entity_poly.pdbx_strand_id
1 'polypeptide(L)'
;MLCLIWAQYFFGNSMTDFSSVLQFIRSFEQSHPDVSVYEITNRLRGYTKPSYTTKAWSIVTGFEQPFIEAKLDQELLFAGELTDFGHFIAALSDQIDQPGLQWSDFTRWTGDYTSWAGDIGSAIELFRSKPGNLKSLREALDRFASDSDHSANIAAWTVSETINKNKQIRLSDAIEQYHARPYSEHVKTFIQRRFNGIFENQTLTNPAKLEAEIRNTTFAYLELSQNAGALKQMMKSFTQKLRSTPDRDLLSADLLQGSLHFMSHLIRKGNLTPLNFKPYQQPQAPWLGTVNYEVSA
;
A
#
# COMPACT_ATOMS: atom_id res chain seq x y z
N MET A 1 -21.76 -51.43 12.04
CA MET A 1 -22.87 -50.57 12.49
C MET A 1 -22.38 -49.86 13.75
N LEU A 2 -21.98 -48.59 13.77
CA LEU A 2 -22.01 -47.49 12.82
C LEU A 2 -20.78 -46.61 13.09
N CYS A 3 -20.08 -46.25 12.01
CA CYS A 3 -19.30 -45.02 11.89
C CYS A 3 -20.16 -43.82 12.31
N LEU A 4 -19.61 -42.85 13.07
CA LEU A 4 -19.85 -41.39 12.98
C LEU A 4 -19.43 -40.69 14.30
N ILE A 5 -18.14 -40.38 14.46
CA ILE A 5 -17.68 -39.33 15.39
C ILE A 5 -16.50 -38.59 14.75
N TRP A 6 -16.69 -37.97 13.58
CA TRP A 6 -15.74 -37.02 13.00
C TRP A 6 -16.53 -36.09 12.08
N ALA A 7 -16.90 -34.90 12.56
CA ALA A 7 -17.15 -33.66 11.79
C ALA A 7 -18.08 -32.68 12.56
N GLN A 8 -17.60 -32.06 13.64
CA GLN A 8 -18.23 -30.83 14.16
C GLN A 8 -17.23 -29.76 14.66
N TYR A 9 -16.00 -29.79 14.15
CA TYR A 9 -15.01 -28.71 14.36
C TYR A 9 -14.52 -28.10 13.03
N PHE A 10 -15.44 -27.91 12.08
CA PHE A 10 -15.23 -27.13 10.86
C PHE A 10 -16.50 -26.31 10.56
N PHE A 11 -16.85 -25.41 11.48
CA PHE A 11 -17.61 -24.20 11.14
C PHE A 11 -16.54 -23.11 11.04
N GLY A 12 -16.06 -22.74 9.86
CA GLY A 12 -16.82 -21.89 8.96
C GLY A 12 -16.44 -20.45 9.27
N ASN A 13 -15.23 -20.03 8.85
CA ASN A 13 -14.95 -18.61 8.71
C ASN A 13 -15.96 -18.10 7.69
N SER A 14 -17.05 -17.48 8.14
CA SER A 14 -17.87 -16.69 7.24
C SER A 14 -16.94 -15.58 6.74
N MET A 15 -16.51 -15.65 5.47
CA MET A 15 -16.05 -14.45 4.79
C MET A 15 -17.18 -13.43 4.96
N THR A 16 -16.96 -12.40 5.78
CA THR A 16 -17.98 -11.39 5.98
C THR A 16 -18.13 -10.64 4.67
N ASP A 17 -19.37 -10.59 4.17
CA ASP A 17 -19.68 -10.03 2.86
C ASP A 17 -19.37 -8.53 2.84
N PHE A 18 -18.89 -8.01 1.70
CA PHE A 18 -18.62 -6.58 1.47
C PHE A 18 -19.80 -5.70 1.93
N SER A 19 -21.04 -6.17 1.73
CA SER A 19 -22.26 -5.51 2.19
C SER A 19 -22.27 -5.22 3.69
N SER A 20 -21.79 -6.15 4.52
CA SER A 20 -21.77 -6.02 5.98
C SER A 20 -20.76 -4.96 6.45
N VAL A 21 -19.58 -4.93 5.83
CA VAL A 21 -18.53 -3.95 6.07
C VAL A 21 -19.00 -2.57 5.64
N LEU A 22 -19.59 -2.46 4.46
CA LEU A 22 -20.13 -1.20 3.94
C LEU A 22 -21.28 -0.68 4.82
N GLN A 23 -22.16 -1.57 5.29
CA GLN A 23 -23.22 -1.20 6.23
C GLN A 23 -22.65 -0.67 7.55
N PHE A 24 -21.61 -1.32 8.10
CA PHE A 24 -20.94 -0.82 9.30
C PHE A 24 -20.39 0.60 9.09
N ILE A 25 -19.69 0.86 7.98
CA ILE A 25 -19.18 2.19 7.65
C ILE A 25 -20.32 3.21 7.53
N ARG A 26 -21.41 2.86 6.83
CA ARG A 26 -22.59 3.73 6.69
C ARG A 26 -23.20 4.09 8.04
N SER A 27 -23.34 3.11 8.94
CA SER A 27 -23.84 3.34 10.29
C SER A 27 -22.87 4.19 11.13
N PHE A 28 -21.56 4.01 10.94
CA PHE A 28 -20.54 4.81 11.60
C PHE A 28 -20.59 6.29 11.15
N GLU A 29 -20.73 6.54 9.85
CA GLU A 29 -20.91 7.90 9.32
C GLU A 29 -22.22 8.55 9.81
N GLN A 30 -23.32 7.78 9.87
CA GLN A 30 -24.61 8.29 10.34
C GLN A 30 -24.57 8.72 11.81
N SER A 31 -23.78 8.05 12.65
CA SER A 31 -23.59 8.45 14.05
C SER A 31 -22.61 9.61 14.23
N HIS A 32 -21.96 10.07 13.15
CA HIS A 32 -20.99 11.16 13.14
C HIS A 32 -21.25 12.14 11.97
N PRO A 33 -22.44 12.76 11.88
CA PRO A 33 -22.85 13.53 10.71
C PRO A 33 -22.01 14.79 10.46
N ASP A 34 -21.40 15.36 11.51
CA ASP A 34 -20.63 16.61 11.45
C ASP A 34 -19.12 16.38 11.26
N VAL A 35 -18.71 15.12 11.07
CA VAL A 35 -17.31 14.72 11.02
C VAL A 35 -16.84 14.61 9.56
N SER A 36 -15.64 15.13 9.28
CA SER A 36 -15.04 15.04 7.94
C SER A 36 -14.70 13.60 7.55
N VAL A 37 -14.65 13.30 6.26
CA VAL A 37 -14.27 11.98 5.73
C VAL A 37 -12.87 11.54 6.19
N TYR A 38 -11.94 12.48 6.30
CA TYR A 38 -10.61 12.26 6.86
C TYR A 38 -10.70 11.73 8.30
N GLU A 39 -11.51 12.38 9.14
CA GLU A 39 -11.65 11.98 10.53
C GLU A 39 -12.46 10.68 10.67
N ILE A 40 -13.50 10.46 9.86
CA ILE A 40 -14.20 9.17 9.79
C ILE A 40 -13.20 8.04 9.50
N THR A 41 -12.37 8.19 8.46
CA THR A 41 -11.41 7.16 8.06
C THR A 41 -10.39 6.87 9.16
N ASN A 42 -9.86 7.92 9.81
CA ASN A 42 -8.93 7.75 10.91
C ASN A 42 -9.56 7.11 12.14
N ARG A 43 -10.81 7.43 12.47
CA ARG A 43 -11.54 6.74 13.54
C ARG A 43 -11.78 5.26 13.22
N LEU A 44 -12.07 4.94 11.96
CA LEU A 44 -12.27 3.56 11.51
C LEU A 44 -11.02 2.68 11.65
N ARG A 45 -9.80 3.24 11.69
CA ARG A 45 -8.58 2.48 12.04
C ARG A 45 -8.70 1.78 13.39
N GLY A 46 -9.41 2.37 14.36
CA GLY A 46 -9.67 1.74 15.65
C GLY A 46 -10.41 0.40 15.53
N TYR A 47 -11.07 0.14 14.40
CA TYR A 47 -11.81 -1.08 14.12
C TYR A 47 -11.02 -2.10 13.28
N THR A 48 -9.72 -1.85 13.02
CA THR A 48 -8.86 -2.70 12.17
C THR A 48 -7.95 -3.59 13.03
N LYS A 49 -6.62 -3.38 13.01
CA LYS A 49 -5.62 -4.11 13.80
C LYS A 49 -4.97 -3.18 14.83
N PRO A 50 -4.52 -3.70 15.99
CA PRO A 50 -3.75 -2.90 16.96
C PRO A 50 -2.50 -2.25 16.35
N SER A 51 -1.83 -2.93 15.41
CA SER A 51 -0.65 -2.41 14.70
C SER A 51 -0.92 -1.16 13.85
N TYR A 52 -2.18 -0.86 13.53
CA TYR A 52 -2.60 0.33 12.78
C TYR A 52 -3.02 1.51 13.69
N THR A 53 -2.80 1.39 15.00
CA THR A 53 -3.18 2.39 16.01
C THR A 53 -2.01 2.89 16.85
N THR A 54 -0.77 2.63 16.39
CA THR A 54 0.44 3.00 17.13
C THR A 54 0.75 4.49 17.04
N LYS A 55 1.67 4.98 17.88
CA LYS A 55 2.12 6.38 17.86
C LYS A 55 2.72 6.82 16.53
N ALA A 56 3.34 5.90 15.78
CA ALA A 56 3.84 6.20 14.44
C ALA A 56 2.69 6.63 13.52
N TRP A 57 1.55 5.94 13.61
CA TRP A 57 0.35 6.29 12.86
C TRP A 57 -0.23 7.64 13.25
N SER A 58 -0.25 7.97 14.54
CA SER A 58 -0.69 9.30 14.98
C SER A 58 0.18 10.42 14.42
N ILE A 59 1.47 10.17 14.17
CA ILE A 59 2.37 11.14 13.55
C ILE A 59 2.08 11.30 12.05
N VAL A 60 1.97 10.18 11.32
CA VAL A 60 1.73 10.19 9.87
C VAL A 60 0.37 10.80 9.53
N THR A 61 -0.65 10.36 10.24
CA THR A 61 -2.03 10.80 9.99
C THR A 61 -2.39 12.10 10.70
N GLY A 62 -1.60 12.56 11.67
CA GLY A 62 -2.01 13.68 12.54
C GLY A 62 -3.19 13.36 13.47
N PHE A 63 -3.62 12.09 13.54
CA PHE A 63 -4.81 11.67 14.28
C PHE A 63 -4.50 10.53 15.25
N GLU A 64 -4.74 10.77 16.55
CA GLU A 64 -4.63 9.72 17.57
C GLU A 64 -5.93 8.91 17.63
N GLN A 65 -5.81 7.61 17.37
CA GLN A 65 -6.93 6.68 17.45
C GLN A 65 -6.48 5.41 18.18
N PRO A 66 -7.06 5.08 19.35
CA PRO A 66 -6.81 3.79 19.98
C PRO A 66 -7.51 2.64 19.25
N PHE A 67 -7.01 1.42 19.45
CA PHE A 67 -7.72 0.21 19.06
C PHE A 67 -9.01 0.03 19.87
N ILE A 68 -10.08 -0.40 19.20
CA ILE A 68 -11.42 -0.63 19.76
C ILE A 68 -11.76 -2.11 19.62
N GLU A 69 -11.83 -2.62 18.39
CA GLU A 69 -12.13 -4.03 18.10
C GLU A 69 -11.67 -4.39 16.68
N ALA A 70 -11.63 -5.68 16.32
CA ALA A 70 -11.12 -6.17 15.04
C ALA A 70 -12.23 -6.33 13.97
N LYS A 71 -13.19 -5.41 13.91
CA LYS A 71 -14.40 -5.56 13.08
C LYS A 71 -14.17 -5.42 11.57
N LEU A 72 -13.16 -4.64 11.20
CA LEU A 72 -12.71 -4.41 9.82
C LEU A 72 -11.43 -5.21 9.50
N ASP A 73 -10.88 -5.97 10.45
CA ASP A 73 -9.72 -6.83 10.25
C ASP A 73 -10.13 -8.15 9.60
N GLN A 74 -10.21 -8.13 8.28
CA GLN A 74 -10.59 -9.30 7.49
C GLN A 74 -10.18 -9.16 6.03
N GLU A 75 -9.99 -10.30 5.38
CA GLU A 75 -9.92 -10.36 3.93
C GLU A 75 -11.32 -10.50 3.33
N LEU A 76 -11.61 -9.74 2.28
CA LEU A 76 -12.86 -9.84 1.54
C LEU A 76 -12.64 -9.63 0.05
N LEU A 77 -13.62 -10.03 -0.78
CA LEU A 77 -13.61 -9.74 -2.21
C LEU A 77 -14.04 -8.29 -2.45
N PHE A 78 -13.10 -7.42 -2.81
CA PHE A 78 -13.31 -6.01 -3.10
C PHE A 78 -13.02 -5.76 -4.58
N ALA A 79 -14.01 -5.29 -5.35
CA ALA A 79 -13.89 -5.15 -6.82
C ALA A 79 -13.50 -6.46 -7.55
N GLY A 80 -13.83 -7.61 -6.96
CA GLY A 80 -13.51 -8.95 -7.48
C GLY A 80 -12.14 -9.50 -7.07
N GLU A 81 -11.37 -8.78 -6.25
CA GLU A 81 -10.04 -9.22 -5.79
C GLU A 81 -10.01 -9.40 -4.27
N LEU A 82 -9.29 -10.43 -3.78
CA LEU A 82 -9.09 -10.65 -2.36
C LEU A 82 -8.24 -9.50 -1.79
N THR A 83 -8.78 -8.80 -0.80
CA THR A 83 -8.18 -7.57 -0.25
C THR A 83 -8.20 -7.62 1.28
N ASP A 84 -7.08 -7.29 1.93
CA ASP A 84 -7.05 -7.05 3.37
C ASP A 84 -7.75 -5.71 3.64
N PHE A 85 -8.98 -5.77 4.13
CA PHE A 85 -9.80 -4.58 4.31
C PHE A 85 -9.32 -3.71 5.47
N GLY A 86 -8.69 -4.32 6.48
CA GLY A 86 -8.08 -3.61 7.59
C GLY A 86 -6.90 -2.77 7.11
N HIS A 87 -6.04 -3.37 6.27
CA HIS A 87 -4.96 -2.69 5.58
C HIS A 87 -5.48 -1.57 4.69
N PHE A 88 -6.56 -1.82 3.94
CA PHE A 88 -7.16 -0.80 3.07
C PHE A 88 -7.56 0.47 3.83
N ILE A 89 -8.25 0.32 4.98
CA ILE A 89 -8.64 1.47 5.81
C ILE A 89 -7.41 2.18 6.40
N ALA A 90 -6.40 1.43 6.80
CA ALA A 90 -5.16 1.98 7.32
C ALA A 90 -4.42 2.80 6.26
N ALA A 91 -4.15 2.22 5.09
CA ALA A 91 -3.51 2.89 3.95
C ALA A 91 -4.35 4.07 3.43
N LEU A 92 -5.69 3.97 3.43
CA LEU A 92 -6.57 5.06 3.01
C LEU A 92 -6.46 6.28 3.94
N SER A 93 -6.25 6.05 5.24
CA SER A 93 -6.15 7.14 6.22
C SER A 93 -4.94 8.05 6.01
N ASP A 94 -3.91 7.55 5.32
CA ASP A 94 -2.72 8.32 4.93
C ASP A 94 -2.91 9.09 3.62
N GLN A 95 -3.86 8.65 2.79
CA GLN A 95 -4.04 9.12 1.41
C GLN A 95 -5.15 10.16 1.26
N ILE A 96 -6.01 10.33 2.26
CA ILE A 96 -7.05 11.38 2.27
C ILE A 96 -6.44 12.70 2.76
N ASP A 97 -6.70 13.79 2.04
CA ASP A 97 -6.20 15.10 2.43
C ASP A 97 -6.74 15.50 3.81
N GLN A 98 -5.83 15.84 4.71
CA GLN A 98 -6.14 16.34 6.04
C GLN A 98 -6.41 17.86 5.99
N PRO A 99 -7.22 18.41 6.90
CA PRO A 99 -7.34 19.86 7.07
C PRO A 99 -6.00 20.49 7.52
N GLY A 100 -5.51 21.51 6.81
CA GLY A 100 -4.29 22.25 7.19
C GLY A 100 -3.03 21.82 6.42
N LEU A 101 -1.84 22.16 6.96
CA LEU A 101 -0.54 21.74 6.40
C LEU A 101 -0.13 20.37 6.95
N GLN A 102 0.05 19.40 6.08
CA GLN A 102 0.33 18.01 6.42
C GLN A 102 1.81 17.65 6.29
N TRP A 103 2.27 16.65 7.05
CA TRP A 103 3.58 16.02 6.78
C TRP A 103 3.65 15.41 5.37
N SER A 104 2.52 14.91 4.85
CA SER A 104 2.29 14.50 3.46
C SER A 104 2.34 15.62 2.43
N ASP A 105 1.99 16.84 2.82
CA ASP A 105 2.12 18.00 1.93
C ASP A 105 3.58 18.43 1.78
N PHE A 106 4.38 18.25 2.83
CA PHE A 106 5.82 18.53 2.77
C PHE A 106 6.60 17.44 2.06
N THR A 107 6.03 16.24 1.95
CA THR A 107 6.70 15.08 1.39
C THR A 107 5.73 14.11 0.73
N ARG A 108 5.83 14.00 -0.61
CA ARG A 108 5.04 13.08 -1.46
C ARG A 108 5.10 11.59 -1.05
N TRP A 109 5.95 11.22 -0.09
CA TRP A 109 6.23 9.85 0.34
C TRP A 109 5.58 9.44 1.66
N THR A 110 5.06 10.36 2.48
CA THR A 110 4.36 9.95 3.73
C THR A 110 2.97 9.40 3.48
N GLY A 111 2.31 9.75 2.36
CA GLY A 111 1.07 9.10 1.94
C GLY A 111 1.24 7.63 1.54
N ASP A 112 2.44 7.23 1.10
CA ASP A 112 2.76 5.84 0.76
C ASP A 112 3.46 5.10 1.93
N TYR A 113 3.62 5.74 3.10
CA TYR A 113 4.35 5.20 4.25
C TYR A 113 3.70 3.93 4.80
N THR A 114 2.38 3.85 4.76
CA THR A 114 1.63 2.66 5.18
C THR A 114 0.95 1.94 4.04
N SER A 115 1.39 2.29 2.83
CA SER A 115 0.98 1.61 1.62
C SER A 115 2.13 0.76 1.07
N TRP A 116 2.09 0.45 -0.22
CA TRP A 116 3.02 -0.43 -0.92
C TRP A 116 4.50 -0.12 -0.65
N ALA A 117 4.88 1.15 -0.46
CA ALA A 117 6.27 1.50 -0.17
C ALA A 117 6.71 1.08 1.24
N GLY A 118 5.82 1.24 2.23
CA GLY A 118 6.05 0.78 3.61
C GLY A 118 6.03 -0.73 3.75
N ASP A 119 5.18 -1.41 3.00
CA ASP A 119 5.10 -2.87 2.98
C ASP A 119 6.40 -3.50 2.46
N ILE A 120 6.85 -3.02 1.30
CA ILE A 120 8.12 -3.46 0.71
C ILE A 120 9.29 -3.05 1.63
N GLY A 121 9.28 -1.81 2.13
CA GLY A 121 10.34 -1.31 3.01
C GLY A 121 10.47 -2.14 4.29
N SER A 122 9.37 -2.41 4.97
CA SER A 122 9.32 -3.23 6.19
C SER A 122 9.77 -4.67 5.94
N ALA A 123 9.41 -5.25 4.79
CA ALA A 123 9.90 -6.57 4.38
C ALA A 123 11.43 -6.59 4.25
N ILE A 124 12.01 -5.56 3.60
CA ILE A 124 13.45 -5.40 3.44
C ILE A 124 14.14 -5.20 4.78
N GLU A 125 13.62 -4.35 5.67
CA GLU A 125 14.17 -4.13 7.01
C GLU A 125 14.17 -5.40 7.84
N LEU A 126 13.07 -6.17 7.81
CA LEU A 126 12.97 -7.42 8.53
C LEU A 126 13.99 -8.44 8.00
N PHE A 127 14.07 -8.58 6.67
CA PHE A 127 15.02 -9.48 6.03
C PHE A 127 16.47 -9.14 6.40
N ARG A 128 16.83 -7.84 6.45
CA ARG A 128 18.18 -7.38 6.81
C ARG A 128 18.49 -7.47 8.29
N SER A 129 17.52 -7.18 9.15
CA SER A 129 17.74 -7.07 10.61
C SER A 129 17.88 -8.43 11.31
N LYS A 130 17.40 -9.52 10.70
CA LYS A 130 17.46 -10.86 11.31
C LYS A 130 17.99 -11.91 10.32
N PRO A 131 19.31 -11.94 10.05
CA PRO A 131 19.92 -12.96 9.20
C PRO A 131 19.58 -14.37 9.73
N GLY A 132 18.91 -15.17 8.90
CA GLY A 132 18.56 -16.58 9.21
C GLY A 132 17.13 -16.83 9.70
N ASN A 133 16.34 -15.81 10.04
CA ASN A 133 14.93 -15.99 10.44
C ASN A 133 13.94 -16.09 9.27
N LEU A 134 14.32 -15.55 8.11
CA LEU A 134 13.57 -15.67 6.86
C LEU A 134 14.46 -16.39 5.86
N LYS A 135 13.89 -17.34 5.10
CA LYS A 135 14.62 -18.13 4.12
C LYS A 135 15.03 -17.30 2.91
N SER A 136 14.27 -16.25 2.60
CA SER A 136 14.53 -15.35 1.48
C SER A 136 13.82 -14.01 1.66
N LEU A 137 14.22 -13.00 0.90
CA LEU A 137 13.47 -11.76 0.80
C LEU A 137 12.06 -11.98 0.22
N ARG A 138 11.90 -12.93 -0.71
CA ARG A 138 10.59 -13.28 -1.27
C ARG A 138 9.61 -13.69 -0.17
N GLU A 139 10.06 -14.49 0.80
CA GLU A 139 9.24 -14.85 1.96
C GLU A 139 8.87 -13.63 2.82
N ALA A 140 9.77 -12.66 2.96
CA ALA A 140 9.47 -11.41 3.65
C ALA A 140 8.38 -10.62 2.90
N LEU A 141 8.54 -10.46 1.57
CA LEU A 141 7.60 -9.73 0.72
C LEU A 141 6.23 -10.42 0.70
N ASP A 142 6.16 -11.74 0.61
CA ASP A 142 4.87 -12.46 0.63
C ASP A 142 4.14 -12.34 1.97
N ARG A 143 4.83 -11.99 3.06
CA ARG A 143 4.25 -11.78 4.39
C ARG A 143 3.83 -10.33 4.68
N PHE A 144 4.57 -9.36 4.15
CA PHE A 144 4.39 -7.93 4.47
C PHE A 144 3.84 -7.11 3.31
N ALA A 145 3.95 -7.62 2.08
CA ALA A 145 3.54 -7.00 0.83
C ALA A 145 2.81 -8.05 -0.01
N SER A 146 1.81 -8.72 0.58
CA SER A 146 1.08 -9.80 -0.08
C SER A 146 0.21 -9.27 -1.22
N ASP A 147 -0.38 -10.16 -2.02
CA ASP A 147 -1.33 -9.74 -3.06
C ASP A 147 -2.58 -9.04 -2.49
N SER A 148 -3.04 -9.43 -1.31
CA SER A 148 -4.19 -8.80 -0.66
C SER A 148 -3.83 -7.43 -0.07
N ASP A 149 -2.59 -7.23 0.41
CA ASP A 149 -2.07 -5.90 0.78
C ASP A 149 -1.89 -5.00 -0.44
N HIS A 150 -1.32 -5.50 -1.55
CA HIS A 150 -1.20 -4.73 -2.80
C HIS A 150 -2.58 -4.30 -3.34
N SER A 151 -3.58 -5.17 -3.21
CA SER A 151 -4.96 -4.84 -3.56
C SER A 151 -5.56 -3.78 -2.65
N ALA A 152 -5.28 -3.85 -1.36
CA ALA A 152 -5.67 -2.85 -0.38
C ALA A 152 -5.04 -1.47 -0.69
N ASN A 153 -3.77 -1.46 -1.08
CA ASN A 153 -3.01 -0.26 -1.43
C ASN A 153 -3.56 0.45 -2.67
N ILE A 154 -3.86 -0.30 -3.71
CA ILE A 154 -4.44 0.24 -4.96
C ILE A 154 -5.86 0.74 -4.71
N ALA A 155 -6.63 0.02 -3.88
CA ALA A 155 -7.95 0.46 -3.45
C ALA A 155 -7.89 1.76 -2.64
N ALA A 156 -6.99 1.85 -1.67
CA ALA A 156 -6.79 3.03 -0.82
C ALA A 156 -6.50 4.27 -1.67
N TRP A 157 -5.54 4.18 -2.59
CA TRP A 157 -5.22 5.29 -3.49
C TRP A 157 -6.39 5.67 -4.41
N THR A 158 -7.11 4.69 -4.95
CA THR A 158 -8.21 4.97 -5.90
C THR A 158 -9.42 5.59 -5.21
N VAL A 159 -9.74 5.11 -4.00
CA VAL A 159 -10.81 5.66 -3.17
C VAL A 159 -10.42 7.06 -2.67
N SER A 160 -9.17 7.28 -2.26
CA SER A 160 -8.70 8.60 -1.84
C SER A 160 -8.78 9.62 -2.97
N GLU A 161 -8.41 9.26 -4.19
CA GLU A 161 -8.53 10.15 -5.37
C GLU A 161 -9.98 10.59 -5.60
N THR A 162 -10.95 9.71 -5.33
CA THR A 162 -12.38 10.03 -5.46
C THR A 162 -12.82 11.01 -4.36
N ILE A 163 -12.42 10.73 -3.11
CA ILE A 163 -12.69 11.58 -1.94
C ILE A 163 -12.03 12.95 -2.09
N ASN A 164 -10.77 13.00 -2.51
CA ASN A 164 -10.00 14.23 -2.59
C ASN A 164 -10.50 15.15 -3.71
N LYS A 165 -11.04 14.60 -4.80
CA LYS A 165 -11.68 15.39 -5.87
C LYS A 165 -13.09 15.84 -5.53
N ASN A 166 -13.83 15.05 -4.75
CA ASN A 166 -15.17 15.38 -4.32
C ASN A 166 -15.24 15.42 -2.79
N LYS A 167 -14.92 16.57 -2.20
CA LYS A 167 -14.88 16.76 -0.73
C LYS A 167 -16.23 16.56 -0.02
N GLN A 168 -17.33 16.43 -0.76
CA GLN A 168 -18.68 16.20 -0.24
C GLN A 168 -19.12 14.73 -0.33
N ILE A 169 -18.34 13.85 -0.96
CA ILE A 169 -18.68 12.44 -1.04
C ILE A 169 -18.52 11.77 0.34
N ARG A 170 -19.40 10.83 0.67
CA ARG A 170 -19.21 9.97 1.84
C ARG A 170 -18.15 8.91 1.57
N LEU A 171 -17.47 8.43 2.62
CA LEU A 171 -16.51 7.34 2.51
C LEU A 171 -17.19 6.08 1.96
N SER A 172 -18.37 5.74 2.50
CA SER A 172 -19.12 4.57 2.04
C SER A 172 -19.48 4.63 0.55
N ASP A 173 -19.91 5.79 0.06
CA ASP A 173 -20.25 5.98 -1.36
C ASP A 173 -19.01 5.87 -2.26
N ALA A 174 -17.86 6.39 -1.82
CA ALA A 174 -16.60 6.25 -2.56
C ALA A 174 -16.13 4.79 -2.63
N ILE A 175 -16.25 4.05 -1.53
CA ILE A 175 -15.96 2.61 -1.45
C ILE A 175 -16.88 1.80 -2.37
N GLU A 176 -18.18 2.12 -2.40
CA GLU A 176 -19.15 1.46 -3.27
C GLU A 176 -18.85 1.74 -4.76
N GLN A 177 -18.51 2.99 -5.11
CA GLN A 177 -18.09 3.35 -6.49
C GLN A 177 -16.80 2.67 -6.93
N TYR A 178 -15.90 2.37 -5.99
CA TYR A 178 -14.74 1.53 -6.26
C TYR A 178 -15.18 0.08 -6.51
N HIS A 179 -15.97 -0.52 -5.61
CA HIS A 179 -16.41 -1.91 -5.72
C HIS A 179 -17.19 -2.21 -7.00
N ALA A 180 -17.96 -1.23 -7.51
CA ALA A 180 -18.80 -1.39 -8.69
C ALA A 180 -18.02 -1.56 -10.02
N ARG A 181 -16.69 -1.39 -10.02
CA ARG A 181 -15.84 -1.51 -11.21
C ARG A 181 -14.84 -2.67 -11.07
N PRO A 182 -14.46 -3.34 -12.16
CA PRO A 182 -13.48 -4.42 -12.10
C PRO A 182 -12.12 -3.96 -11.56
N TYR A 183 -11.49 -4.77 -10.70
CA TYR A 183 -10.18 -4.45 -10.13
C TYR A 183 -9.10 -4.09 -11.18
N SER A 184 -9.10 -4.77 -12.32
CA SER A 184 -8.14 -4.47 -13.41
C SER A 184 -8.23 -3.04 -13.97
N GLU A 185 -9.40 -2.40 -13.92
CA GLU A 185 -9.56 -0.99 -14.32
C GLU A 185 -8.93 -0.05 -13.29
N HIS A 186 -9.05 -0.38 -12.01
CA HIS A 186 -8.41 0.37 -10.92
C HIS A 186 -6.89 0.26 -11.01
N VAL A 187 -6.35 -0.94 -11.27
CA VAL A 187 -4.92 -1.14 -11.47
C VAL A 187 -4.39 -0.31 -12.64
N LYS A 188 -5.08 -0.31 -13.79
CA LYS A 188 -4.70 0.54 -14.94
C LYS A 188 -4.75 2.02 -14.61
N THR A 189 -5.81 2.45 -13.91
CA THR A 189 -5.98 3.85 -13.48
C THR A 189 -4.87 4.26 -12.53
N PHE A 190 -4.54 3.41 -11.55
CA PHE A 190 -3.44 3.59 -10.61
C PHE A 190 -2.11 3.75 -11.35
N ILE A 191 -1.78 2.82 -12.26
CA ILE A 191 -0.57 2.90 -13.10
C ILE A 191 -0.50 4.22 -13.88
N GLN A 192 -1.57 4.61 -14.56
CA GLN A 192 -1.60 5.82 -15.40
C GLN A 192 -1.49 7.10 -14.59
N ARG A 193 -2.22 7.20 -13.48
CA ARG A 193 -2.35 8.46 -12.74
C ARG A 193 -1.30 8.61 -11.63
N ARG A 194 -0.97 7.51 -10.93
CA ARG A 194 0.05 7.55 -9.87
C ARG A 194 1.46 7.60 -10.43
N PHE A 195 1.74 6.84 -11.50
CA PHE A 195 3.10 6.67 -12.04
C PHE A 195 3.28 7.21 -13.46
N ASN A 196 2.27 7.86 -14.05
CA ASN A 196 2.31 8.30 -15.45
C ASN A 196 2.62 7.14 -16.42
N GLY A 197 2.08 5.95 -16.14
CA GLY A 197 2.20 4.80 -17.01
C GLY A 197 1.51 5.04 -18.36
N ILE A 198 2.15 4.60 -19.45
CA ILE A 198 1.66 4.77 -20.81
C ILE A 198 1.30 3.40 -21.37
N PHE A 199 0.07 3.25 -21.85
CA PHE A 199 -0.40 2.01 -22.46
C PHE A 199 -0.52 2.15 -23.97
N GLU A 200 0.00 1.16 -24.68
CA GLU A 200 -0.36 0.88 -26.07
C GLU A 200 -1.06 -0.49 -26.09
N ASN A 201 -2.38 -0.47 -26.29
CA ASN A 201 -3.25 -1.63 -26.07
C ASN A 201 -3.14 -2.18 -24.64
N GLN A 202 -2.68 -3.42 -24.48
CA GLN A 202 -2.48 -4.09 -23.18
C GLN A 202 -1.02 -4.03 -22.70
N THR A 203 -0.16 -3.29 -23.39
CA THR A 203 1.28 -3.24 -23.09
C THR A 203 1.64 -1.90 -22.44
N LEU A 204 2.32 -1.96 -21.29
CA LEU A 204 2.94 -0.79 -20.65
C LEU A 204 4.24 -0.45 -21.39
N THR A 205 4.35 0.75 -21.94
CA THR A 205 5.47 1.13 -22.82
C THR A 205 6.63 1.80 -22.09
N ASN A 206 6.42 2.25 -20.85
CA ASN A 206 7.44 2.88 -20.01
C ASN A 206 7.71 2.14 -18.67
N PRO A 207 7.85 0.80 -18.66
CA PRO A 207 7.95 0.03 -17.41
C PRO A 207 9.16 0.38 -16.56
N ALA A 208 10.30 0.70 -17.18
CA ALA A 208 11.51 1.11 -16.45
C ALA A 208 11.29 2.38 -15.62
N LYS A 209 10.51 3.34 -16.13
CA LYS A 209 10.22 4.59 -15.41
C LYS A 209 9.32 4.33 -14.19
N LEU A 210 8.30 3.49 -14.37
CA LEU A 210 7.38 3.09 -13.30
C LEU A 210 8.15 2.34 -12.20
N GLU A 211 8.98 1.38 -12.58
CA GLU A 211 9.84 0.63 -11.66
C GLU A 211 10.74 1.56 -10.85
N ALA A 212 11.39 2.52 -11.52
CA ALA A 212 12.24 3.50 -10.87
C ALA A 212 11.49 4.32 -9.81
N GLU A 213 10.25 4.72 -10.10
CA GLU A 213 9.43 5.49 -9.18
C GLU A 213 9.05 4.66 -7.95
N ILE A 214 8.62 3.41 -8.14
CA ILE A 214 8.36 2.48 -7.03
C ILE A 214 9.62 2.36 -6.15
N ARG A 215 10.76 2.05 -6.78
CA ARG A 215 12.03 1.86 -6.07
C ARG A 215 12.45 3.11 -5.30
N ASN A 216 12.32 4.29 -5.90
CA ASN A 216 12.66 5.57 -5.27
C ASN A 216 11.81 5.83 -4.03
N THR A 217 10.49 5.55 -4.09
CA THR A 217 9.60 5.76 -2.95
C THR A 217 9.89 4.77 -1.81
N THR A 218 10.13 3.49 -2.12
CA THR A 218 10.56 2.50 -1.11
C THR A 218 11.89 2.88 -0.48
N PHE A 219 12.85 3.37 -1.27
CA PHE A 219 14.12 3.86 -0.77
C PHE A 219 13.93 5.02 0.21
N ALA A 220 13.10 6.01 -0.14
CA ALA A 220 12.78 7.12 0.76
C ALA A 220 12.18 6.63 2.08
N TYR A 221 11.26 5.66 2.04
CA TYR A 221 10.73 5.04 3.26
C TYR A 221 11.85 4.50 4.16
N LEU A 222 12.77 3.69 3.59
CA LEU A 222 13.88 3.06 4.32
C LEU A 222 14.85 4.07 4.94
N GLU A 223 15.14 5.18 4.24
CA GLU A 223 15.99 6.22 4.81
C GLU A 223 15.37 6.86 6.06
N LEU A 224 14.05 6.92 6.14
CA LEU A 224 13.33 7.64 7.19
C LEU A 224 12.98 6.74 8.37
N SER A 225 12.61 5.49 8.13
CA SER A 225 12.44 4.48 9.19
C SER A 225 13.74 4.32 10.01
N GLN A 226 14.90 4.27 9.34
CA GLN A 226 16.21 4.11 9.98
C GLN A 226 16.66 5.36 10.75
N ASN A 227 16.13 6.54 10.41
CA ASN A 227 16.53 7.82 10.99
C ASN A 227 15.40 8.53 11.74
N ALA A 228 14.37 7.79 12.18
CA ALA A 228 13.19 8.33 12.86
C ALA A 228 13.51 9.16 14.12
N GLY A 229 14.68 8.95 14.77
CA GLY A 229 15.18 9.78 15.86
C GLY A 229 15.68 11.17 15.46
N ALA A 230 15.94 11.41 14.17
CA ALA A 230 16.54 12.64 13.62
C ALA A 230 15.65 13.33 12.55
N LEU A 231 14.34 13.06 12.57
CA LEU A 231 13.34 13.56 11.62
C LEU A 231 13.42 15.09 11.40
N LYS A 232 13.83 15.84 12.43
CA LYS A 232 13.95 17.31 12.42
C LYS A 232 15.19 17.85 11.67
N GLN A 233 16.28 17.09 11.58
CA GLN A 233 17.48 17.49 10.81
C GLN A 233 17.40 17.03 9.34
N MET A 234 16.68 15.94 9.07
CA MET A 234 16.58 15.38 7.73
C MET A 234 15.78 16.27 6.78
N MET A 235 14.72 16.94 7.24
CA MET A 235 13.91 17.84 6.40
C MET A 235 14.69 19.04 5.82
N LYS A 236 15.74 19.53 6.50
CA LYS A 236 16.61 20.58 5.95
C LYS A 236 17.65 20.05 4.96
N SER A 237 17.96 18.76 5.01
CA SER A 237 19.02 18.15 4.19
C SER A 237 18.47 17.34 3.00
N PHE A 238 17.19 16.98 2.98
CA PHE A 238 16.59 16.12 1.95
C PHE A 238 16.51 16.79 0.56
N THR A 239 16.24 18.10 0.50
CA THR A 239 16.29 18.87 -0.75
C THR A 239 17.72 19.08 -1.28
N GLN A 240 18.73 18.89 -0.43
CA GLN A 240 20.16 19.06 -0.77
C GLN A 240 20.89 17.73 -1.00
N LYS A 241 20.47 16.63 -0.35
CA LYS A 241 21.16 15.33 -0.37
C LYS A 241 20.78 14.38 -1.50
N LEU A 242 19.72 14.65 -2.26
CA LEU A 242 19.45 13.93 -3.50
C LEU A 242 20.57 14.08 -4.55
N ARG A 243 21.58 14.94 -4.32
CA ARG A 243 22.75 15.14 -5.19
C ARG A 243 24.08 14.69 -4.59
N SER A 244 24.14 14.20 -3.35
CA SER A 244 25.42 13.88 -2.72
C SER A 244 25.29 12.93 -1.53
N THR A 245 25.18 11.64 -1.82
CA THR A 245 25.59 10.61 -0.87
C THR A 245 26.39 9.54 -1.62
N PRO A 246 27.73 9.62 -1.61
CA PRO A 246 28.57 8.51 -2.02
C PRO A 246 28.67 7.52 -0.85
N ASP A 247 28.60 6.22 -1.18
CA ASP A 247 28.83 5.05 -0.32
C ASP A 247 27.78 4.72 0.75
N ARG A 248 26.82 3.85 0.39
CA ARG A 248 26.57 2.53 1.01
C ARG A 248 25.28 1.90 0.45
N ASP A 249 25.41 0.79 -0.28
CA ASP A 249 24.51 -0.39 -0.36
C ASP A 249 23.00 -0.22 -0.67
N LEU A 250 22.52 1.00 -0.88
CA LEU A 250 21.09 1.31 -1.09
C LEU A 250 20.61 1.06 -2.52
N LEU A 251 21.39 0.28 -3.26
CA LEU A 251 21.12 -0.21 -4.62
C LEU A 251 20.83 -1.70 -4.61
N SER A 252 20.65 -2.22 -3.39
CA SER A 252 20.42 -3.60 -3.06
C SER A 252 19.50 -4.26 -4.08
N ALA A 253 19.92 -5.42 -4.56
CA ALA A 253 19.05 -6.35 -5.26
C ALA A 253 17.70 -6.54 -4.54
N ASP A 254 17.62 -6.28 -3.23
CA ASP A 254 16.39 -6.26 -2.45
C ASP A 254 15.36 -5.21 -2.89
N LEU A 255 15.78 -3.95 -3.10
CA LEU A 255 14.91 -2.87 -3.57
C LEU A 255 14.38 -3.15 -4.98
N LEU A 256 15.24 -3.70 -5.83
CA LEU A 256 14.84 -4.17 -7.14
C LEU A 256 13.85 -5.35 -7.03
N GLN A 257 14.12 -6.34 -6.17
CA GLN A 257 13.18 -7.45 -5.94
C GLN A 257 11.83 -6.98 -5.40
N GLY A 258 11.83 -6.03 -4.46
CA GLY A 258 10.61 -5.45 -3.90
C GLY A 258 9.78 -4.67 -4.93
N SER A 259 10.43 -3.81 -5.72
CA SER A 259 9.76 -3.08 -6.80
C SER A 259 9.23 -4.01 -7.90
N LEU A 260 10.00 -5.05 -8.28
CA LEU A 260 9.54 -6.08 -9.22
C LEU A 260 8.40 -6.93 -8.65
N HIS A 261 8.38 -7.19 -7.34
CA HIS A 261 7.29 -7.90 -6.68
C HIS A 261 5.97 -7.14 -6.84
N PHE A 262 5.95 -5.85 -6.51
CA PHE A 262 4.76 -5.01 -6.71
C PHE A 262 4.42 -4.83 -8.19
N MET A 263 5.42 -4.64 -9.06
CA MET A 263 5.18 -4.59 -10.51
C MET A 263 4.52 -5.86 -11.05
N SER A 264 4.92 -7.05 -10.60
CA SER A 264 4.30 -8.31 -11.03
C SER A 264 2.82 -8.34 -10.65
N HIS A 265 2.46 -7.86 -9.46
CA HIS A 265 1.05 -7.67 -9.09
C HIS A 265 0.33 -6.73 -10.06
N LEU A 266 0.91 -5.56 -10.35
CA LEU A 266 0.34 -4.56 -11.27
C LEU A 266 0.11 -5.11 -12.69
N ILE A 267 1.07 -5.86 -13.25
CA ILE A 267 0.95 -6.44 -14.59
C ILE A 267 -0.13 -7.53 -14.61
N ARG A 268 -0.07 -8.47 -13.67
CA ARG A 268 -1.01 -9.58 -13.58
C ARG A 268 -2.45 -9.11 -13.36
N LYS A 269 -2.65 -8.26 -12.34
CA LYS A 269 -3.99 -7.81 -11.94
C LYS A 269 -4.54 -6.70 -12.83
N GLY A 270 -3.67 -6.00 -13.56
CA GLY A 270 -4.05 -5.07 -14.61
C GLY A 270 -4.49 -5.73 -15.92
N ASN A 271 -4.43 -7.07 -16.05
CA ASN A 271 -4.61 -7.78 -17.32
C ASN A 271 -3.73 -7.17 -18.43
N LEU A 272 -2.45 -6.97 -18.11
CA LEU A 272 -1.46 -6.43 -19.03
C LEU A 272 -0.60 -7.55 -19.61
N THR A 273 -0.09 -7.34 -20.82
CA THR A 273 0.87 -8.25 -21.44
C THR A 273 2.11 -8.37 -20.56
N PRO A 274 2.67 -9.58 -20.35
CA PRO A 274 3.99 -9.76 -19.76
C PRO A 274 5.03 -8.84 -20.39
N LEU A 275 5.91 -8.28 -19.57
CA LEU A 275 6.87 -7.27 -20.01
C LEU A 275 8.28 -7.82 -19.87
N ASN A 276 9.11 -7.58 -20.89
CA ASN A 276 10.55 -7.72 -20.77
C ASN A 276 11.18 -6.34 -20.88
N PHE A 277 11.87 -5.90 -19.83
CA PHE A 277 12.49 -4.57 -19.81
C PHE A 277 13.80 -4.56 -19.02
N LYS A 278 14.63 -3.56 -19.32
CA LYS A 278 15.80 -3.23 -18.52
C LYS A 278 15.40 -2.22 -17.43
N PRO A 279 15.55 -2.54 -16.14
CA PRO A 279 15.24 -1.63 -15.04
C PRO A 279 16.00 -0.32 -15.19
N TYR A 280 15.41 0.75 -14.69
CA TYR A 280 16.04 2.05 -14.78
C TYR A 280 17.34 2.05 -13.97
N GLN A 281 18.41 2.51 -14.60
CA GLN A 281 19.67 2.74 -13.91
C GLN A 281 19.59 4.09 -13.20
N GLN A 282 19.49 4.05 -11.87
CA GLN A 282 19.65 5.26 -11.08
C GLN A 282 21.07 5.83 -11.30
N PRO A 283 21.23 7.13 -11.63
CA PRO A 283 22.54 7.71 -11.95
C PRO A 283 23.60 7.57 -10.84
N GLN A 284 23.17 7.44 -9.58
CA GLN A 284 24.04 7.31 -8.40
C GLN A 284 24.29 5.83 -8.04
N ALA A 285 23.84 4.90 -8.88
CA ALA A 285 23.99 3.47 -8.67
C ALA A 285 25.18 2.87 -9.43
N PRO A 286 26.05 2.06 -8.80
CA PRO A 286 26.81 1.03 -9.50
C PRO A 286 25.96 0.30 -10.53
N TRP A 287 26.49 0.27 -11.75
CA TRP A 287 25.84 -0.35 -12.88
C TRP A 287 25.70 -1.87 -12.64
N LEU A 288 24.45 -2.35 -12.59
CA LEU A 288 24.15 -3.79 -12.46
C LEU A 288 24.43 -4.58 -13.76
N GLY A 289 24.93 -3.95 -14.82
CA GLY A 289 25.04 -4.55 -16.15
C GLY A 289 23.80 -4.32 -17.03
N THR A 290 23.73 -5.03 -18.16
CA THR A 290 22.48 -5.20 -18.91
C THR A 290 21.80 -6.46 -18.40
N VAL A 291 20.79 -6.28 -17.55
CA VAL A 291 19.93 -7.37 -17.09
C VAL A 291 18.51 -7.06 -17.57
N ASN A 292 18.01 -7.92 -18.44
CA ASN A 292 16.63 -7.88 -18.93
C ASN A 292 15.78 -8.69 -17.96
N TYR A 293 14.73 -8.07 -17.41
CA TYR A 293 13.81 -8.73 -16.49
C TYR A 293 12.49 -8.95 -17.19
N GLU A 294 12.03 -10.19 -17.12
CA GLU A 294 10.67 -10.55 -17.48
C GLU A 294 9.77 -10.45 -16.25
N VAL A 295 8.73 -9.63 -16.34
CA VAL A 295 7.66 -9.53 -15.36
C VAL A 295 6.42 -10.12 -16.00
N SER A 296 6.08 -11.33 -15.57
CA SER A 296 4.94 -12.09 -16.10
C SER A 296 3.72 -12.01 -15.19
N ALA A 297 2.58 -12.32 -15.79
CA ALA A 297 1.31 -12.61 -15.12
C ALA A 297 1.32 -13.98 -14.41
#